data_AF-A0A2T3BFZ5-F1
#
_entry.id   AF-A0A2T3BFZ5-F1
#
_cell.length_a   1.000
_cell.length_b   1.000
_cell.length_c   1.000
_cell.angle_alpha   90.00
_cell.angle_beta   90.00
_cell.angle_gamma   90.00
#
_symmetry.space_group_name_H-M   'P 1'
#
loop_
_entity.id
_entity.type
_entity.pdbx_description
1 polymer ?
#
loop_
_entity_poly.entity_id
_entity_poly.type
_entity_poly.pdbx_seq_one_letter_code
_entity_poly.pdbx_strand_id
1 'polypeptide(L)'
;MKQSRNNGNEFQSAEANSIVGPSRPIDAAGDESSLLPNTKAPEPNSSSTNPTTTAALASASAPSPSVQTHDLLIAANAELLKLEITYGFFSNLYISLPPAAYAPVRARGSILYHVWNSSWRLGKPSVLISEKSKHGKPVASMILRWGRADLFSVGSTESEMRWESLHRTSVWTHSRFEFEWDFGKEAGGRRRFVWRRLLKDPWTDQPDLELRELFESGVPGMRGWMGKEVLALYSGMHWHRWRRRGGFVIRRVFAKLPDSRPLKLEDMGDWEVVILVTALGIVEAARRRANNRRQAVMPPPSLIEKLI
;
A
#
# COMPACT_ATOMS: atom_id res chain seq x y z
N MET A 1 -5.14 -3.63 61.67
CA MET A 1 -4.79 -3.44 60.24
C MET A 1 -4.14 -4.72 59.72
N LYS A 2 -4.90 -5.56 59.00
CA LYS A 2 -4.40 -6.77 58.34
C LYS A 2 -4.94 -6.81 56.92
N GLN A 3 -4.01 -6.98 55.97
CA GLN A 3 -4.23 -7.06 54.54
C GLN A 3 -4.97 -8.35 54.18
N SER A 4 -5.93 -8.28 53.26
CA SER A 4 -6.44 -9.45 52.53
C SER A 4 -6.18 -9.23 51.04
N ARG A 5 -5.29 -10.07 50.50
CA ARG A 5 -5.05 -10.26 49.06
C ARG A 5 -6.05 -11.30 48.59
N ASN A 6 -6.86 -10.98 47.58
CA ASN A 6 -7.60 -11.99 46.84
C ASN A 6 -6.98 -12.13 45.45
N ASN A 7 -6.33 -13.28 45.25
CA ASN A 7 -5.94 -13.84 43.97
C ASN A 7 -7.07 -14.76 43.49
N GLY A 8 -7.33 -14.76 42.19
CA GLY A 8 -8.12 -15.81 41.56
C GLY A 8 -8.79 -15.32 40.28
N ASN A 9 -8.19 -15.62 39.13
CA ASN A 9 -8.93 -16.40 38.14
C ASN A 9 -7.99 -17.02 37.10
N GLU A 10 -8.17 -18.33 37.00
CA GLU A 10 -7.52 -19.29 36.13
C GLU A 10 -7.85 -18.99 34.66
N PHE A 11 -6.81 -18.92 33.82
CA PHE A 11 -6.97 -19.07 32.39
C PHE A 11 -6.70 -20.54 32.06
N GLN A 12 -7.77 -21.27 31.74
CA GLN A 12 -7.68 -22.61 31.15
C GLN A 12 -7.22 -22.48 29.69
N SER A 13 -6.12 -23.16 29.40
CA SER A 13 -5.57 -23.37 28.07
C SER A 13 -6.49 -24.29 27.27
N ALA A 14 -7.07 -23.78 26.18
CA ALA A 14 -7.78 -24.62 25.22
C ALA A 14 -6.82 -25.18 24.16
N GLU A 15 -6.97 -26.47 23.93
CA GLU A 15 -6.06 -27.41 23.30
C GLU A 15 -5.94 -27.23 21.77
N ALA A 16 -4.74 -27.58 21.30
CA ALA A 16 -4.40 -27.74 19.90
C ALA A 16 -5.02 -29.04 19.35
N ASN A 17 -5.92 -28.92 18.38
CA ASN A 17 -6.38 -30.08 17.62
C ASN A 17 -5.57 -30.26 16.33
N SER A 18 -4.78 -31.34 16.38
CA SER A 18 -4.13 -32.09 15.32
C SER A 18 -5.10 -32.44 14.18
N ILE A 19 -4.78 -32.05 12.95
CA ILE A 19 -5.40 -32.61 11.74
C ILE A 19 -4.44 -33.60 11.12
N VAL A 20 -4.84 -34.86 11.27
CA VAL A 20 -4.32 -36.07 10.67
C VAL A 20 -4.44 -35.99 9.14
N GLY A 21 -3.33 -36.19 8.44
CA GLY A 21 -3.31 -36.36 6.99
C GLY A 21 -3.62 -37.81 6.58
N PRO A 22 -4.11 -38.03 5.35
CA PRO A 22 -4.05 -39.34 4.72
C PRO A 22 -2.86 -39.45 3.76
N SER A 23 -1.94 -40.34 4.11
CA SER A 23 -0.91 -40.94 3.27
C SER A 23 -1.55 -41.73 2.11
N ARG A 24 -0.98 -41.65 0.90
CA ARG A 24 -1.18 -42.63 -0.19
C ARG A 24 -0.08 -42.48 -1.26
N PRO A 25 0.15 -43.50 -2.10
CA PRO A 25 1.37 -44.29 -2.07
C PRO A 25 2.33 -43.97 -3.23
N ILE A 26 3.56 -44.47 -3.04
CA ILE A 26 4.68 -44.44 -3.95
C ILE A 26 4.51 -45.61 -4.94
N ASP A 27 4.39 -45.32 -6.22
CA ASP A 27 4.65 -46.28 -7.29
C ASP A 27 5.94 -45.89 -8.01
N ALA A 28 6.82 -46.88 -8.11
CA ALA A 28 8.12 -46.83 -8.76
C ALA A 28 8.09 -47.63 -10.07
N ALA A 29 8.59 -47.02 -11.14
CA ALA A 29 9.22 -47.61 -12.33
C ALA A 29 9.39 -46.41 -13.29
N GLY A 30 10.57 -45.98 -13.71
CA GLY A 30 11.67 -46.76 -14.27
C GLY A 30 11.76 -46.34 -15.74
N ASP A 31 12.74 -45.51 -16.11
CA ASP A 31 13.57 -45.81 -17.27
C ASP A 31 14.79 -44.88 -17.36
N GLU A 32 15.93 -45.53 -17.52
CA GLU A 32 17.23 -44.97 -17.86
C GLU A 32 17.25 -44.61 -19.35
N SER A 33 17.81 -43.45 -19.70
CA SER A 33 18.63 -43.31 -20.91
C SER A 33 19.43 -42.01 -20.90
N SER A 34 20.72 -42.21 -20.65
CA SER A 34 21.89 -41.53 -21.20
C SER A 34 21.66 -40.48 -22.31
N LEU A 35 22.34 -39.34 -22.20
CA LEU A 35 23.51 -38.97 -23.03
C LEU A 35 23.92 -37.51 -22.76
N LEU A 36 25.21 -37.31 -22.48
CA LEU A 36 25.93 -36.03 -22.35
C LEU A 36 26.24 -35.44 -23.76
N PRO A 37 27.15 -34.45 -23.90
CA PRO A 37 26.83 -33.03 -24.01
C PRO A 37 27.23 -32.48 -25.40
N ASN A 38 26.75 -31.29 -25.79
CA ASN A 38 27.37 -30.60 -26.93
C ASN A 38 27.55 -29.10 -26.69
N THR A 39 28.78 -28.76 -26.33
CA THR A 39 29.63 -27.70 -26.87
C THR A 39 29.00 -26.77 -27.92
N LYS A 40 28.90 -25.47 -27.60
CA LYS A 40 29.66 -24.40 -28.28
C LYS A 40 29.33 -23.01 -27.72
N ALA A 41 30.35 -22.35 -27.18
CA ALA A 41 30.43 -20.89 -27.11
C ALA A 41 31.02 -20.35 -28.42
N PRO A 42 30.62 -19.14 -28.84
CA PRO A 42 31.51 -18.26 -29.56
C PRO A 42 31.72 -16.92 -28.85
N GLU A 43 32.96 -16.47 -28.99
CA GLU A 43 33.61 -15.26 -28.49
C GLU A 43 33.05 -13.92 -29.00
N PRO A 44 33.50 -12.79 -28.41
CA PRO A 44 32.95 -11.46 -28.63
C PRO A 44 33.66 -10.70 -29.76
N ASN A 45 32.89 -10.07 -30.65
CA ASN A 45 33.42 -9.11 -31.63
C ASN A 45 33.03 -7.67 -31.27
N SER A 46 34.02 -6.94 -30.77
CA SER A 46 34.47 -5.59 -31.14
C SER A 46 33.54 -4.65 -31.92
N SER A 47 33.29 -3.49 -31.28
CA SER A 47 33.40 -2.11 -31.77
C SER A 47 32.88 -1.73 -33.16
N SER A 48 31.87 -0.84 -33.22
CA SER A 48 31.81 0.21 -34.25
C SER A 48 30.86 1.36 -33.86
N THR A 49 31.47 2.54 -33.63
CA THR A 49 31.03 3.89 -34.03
C THR A 49 29.63 4.40 -33.64
N ASN A 50 29.61 5.35 -32.70
CA ASN A 50 28.55 6.36 -32.56
C ASN A 50 28.72 7.48 -33.60
N PRO A 51 27.67 7.90 -34.31
CA PRO A 51 27.64 9.23 -34.91
C PRO A 51 27.06 10.25 -33.91
N THR A 52 27.92 11.17 -33.46
CA THR A 52 27.54 12.46 -32.88
C THR A 52 26.60 13.18 -33.85
N THR A 53 25.32 13.26 -33.52
CA THR A 53 24.39 14.18 -34.18
C THR A 53 23.91 15.19 -33.16
N THR A 54 24.47 16.39 -33.29
CA THR A 54 24.06 17.61 -32.61
C THR A 54 22.67 17.99 -33.12
N ALA A 55 21.62 17.58 -32.39
CA ALA A 55 20.26 18.06 -32.60
C ALA A 55 19.83 18.83 -31.37
N ALA A 56 19.93 20.16 -31.47
CA ALA A 56 19.23 21.09 -30.60
C ALA A 56 17.72 20.79 -30.69
N LEU A 57 17.15 20.30 -29.60
CA LEU A 57 15.70 20.25 -29.40
C LEU A 57 15.41 20.91 -28.07
N ALA A 58 14.68 22.02 -28.15
CA ALA A 58 14.03 22.66 -27.03
C ALA A 58 13.27 21.59 -26.25
N SER A 59 13.81 21.20 -25.09
CA SER A 59 13.10 20.37 -24.13
C SER A 59 12.01 21.22 -23.51
N ALA A 60 10.87 21.31 -24.18
CA ALA A 60 9.63 21.63 -23.50
C ALA A 60 9.53 20.60 -22.37
N SER A 61 9.67 21.06 -21.12
CA SER A 61 9.64 20.20 -19.94
C SER A 61 8.32 19.47 -19.93
N ALA A 62 8.32 18.22 -20.38
CA ALA A 62 7.15 17.36 -20.32
C ALA A 62 6.64 17.40 -18.87
N PRO A 63 5.36 17.76 -18.65
CA PRO A 63 4.85 17.91 -17.30
C PRO A 63 5.04 16.58 -16.57
N SER A 64 5.51 16.66 -15.32
CA SER A 64 5.73 15.50 -14.48
C SER A 64 4.54 14.53 -14.58
N PRO A 65 4.76 13.21 -14.72
CA PRO A 65 3.69 12.24 -14.90
C PRO A 65 2.61 12.31 -13.81
N SER A 66 2.95 12.79 -12.62
CA SER A 66 1.99 13.06 -11.53
C SER A 66 0.99 14.17 -11.85
N VAL A 67 1.40 15.23 -12.56
CA VAL A 67 0.55 16.37 -12.96
C VAL A 67 -0.46 15.93 -14.01
N GLN A 68 -0.01 15.21 -15.05
CA GLN A 68 -0.90 14.69 -16.09
C GLN A 68 -1.96 13.74 -15.54
N THR A 69 -1.59 12.90 -14.56
CA THR A 69 -2.53 11.94 -13.97
C THR A 69 -3.59 12.63 -13.10
N HIS A 70 -3.23 13.73 -12.44
CA HIS A 70 -4.17 14.55 -11.67
C HIS A 70 -5.18 15.25 -12.59
N ASP A 71 -4.74 15.76 -13.74
CA ASP A 71 -5.61 16.38 -14.74
C ASP A 71 -6.57 15.37 -15.38
N LEU A 72 -6.12 14.13 -15.62
CA LEU A 72 -6.98 13.03 -16.10
C LEU A 72 -8.10 12.65 -15.12
N LEU A 73 -7.88 12.85 -13.82
CA LEU A 73 -8.88 12.57 -12.78
C LEU A 73 -9.90 13.72 -12.67
N ILE A 74 -9.49 14.96 -12.96
CA ILE A 74 -10.33 16.17 -12.94
C ILE A 74 -11.20 16.29 -14.20
N ALA A 75 -10.72 15.82 -15.35
CA ALA A 75 -11.43 15.97 -16.63
C ALA A 75 -12.74 15.15 -16.71
N ALA A 76 -12.92 14.14 -15.86
CA ALA A 76 -14.18 13.42 -15.74
C ALA A 76 -15.04 14.09 -14.67
N ASN A 77 -16.31 14.38 -14.97
CA ASN A 77 -17.35 14.91 -14.05
C ASN A 77 -17.68 13.94 -12.89
N ALA A 78 -16.67 13.45 -12.18
CA ALA A 78 -16.78 12.50 -11.10
C ALA A 78 -16.68 13.22 -9.75
N GLU A 79 -17.43 12.74 -8.77
CA GLU A 79 -17.30 13.22 -7.41
C GLU A 79 -15.95 12.77 -6.84
N LEU A 80 -15.07 13.75 -6.62
CA LEU A 80 -13.72 13.52 -6.11
C LEU A 80 -13.66 13.83 -4.62
N LEU A 81 -13.35 12.82 -3.83
CA LEU A 81 -13.01 12.96 -2.43
C LEU A 81 -11.52 13.32 -2.30
N LYS A 82 -11.25 14.54 -1.84
CA LYS A 82 -9.89 15.01 -1.54
C LYS A 82 -9.63 14.87 -0.05
N LEU A 83 -8.52 14.25 0.31
CA LEU A 83 -8.07 14.08 1.69
C LEU A 83 -6.63 14.56 1.84
N GLU A 84 -6.32 15.16 2.97
CA GLU A 84 -4.97 15.53 3.34
C GLU A 84 -4.43 14.62 4.43
N ILE A 85 -3.15 14.26 4.32
CA ILE A 85 -2.44 13.53 5.36
C ILE A 85 -1.48 14.50 6.03
N THR A 86 -1.64 14.67 7.34
CA THR A 86 -0.80 15.54 8.14
C THR A 86 -0.11 14.79 9.26
N TYR A 87 1.02 15.34 9.71
CA TYR A 87 1.72 14.81 10.86
C TYR A 87 0.95 15.12 12.15
N GLY A 88 0.77 14.08 12.96
CA GLY A 88 0.54 14.22 14.38
C GLY A 88 1.83 14.24 15.19
N PHE A 89 1.69 14.25 16.52
CA PHE A 89 2.80 14.14 17.45
C PHE A 89 3.32 12.69 17.48
N PHE A 90 4.65 12.47 17.53
CA PHE A 90 5.30 11.14 17.63
C PHE A 90 4.84 10.07 16.63
N SER A 91 5.13 10.25 15.33
CA SER A 91 4.89 9.25 14.25
C SER A 91 3.43 8.93 13.90
N ASN A 92 2.46 9.56 14.57
CA ASN A 92 1.06 9.46 14.20
C ASN A 92 0.75 10.30 12.95
N LEU A 93 -0.20 9.87 12.12
CA LEU A 93 -0.71 10.65 11.00
C LEU A 93 -2.20 10.93 11.20
N TYR A 94 -2.67 12.06 10.68
CA TYR A 94 -4.08 12.39 10.62
C TYR A 94 -4.52 12.45 9.17
N ILE A 95 -5.67 11.87 8.88
CA ILE A 95 -6.37 12.03 7.60
C ILE A 95 -7.52 13.00 7.87
N SER A 96 -7.54 14.12 7.15
CA SER A 96 -8.57 15.14 7.27
C SER A 96 -9.09 15.57 5.92
N LEU A 97 -10.30 16.14 5.90
CA LEU A 97 -10.73 16.93 4.75
C LEU A 97 -9.80 18.15 4.62
N PRO A 98 -9.54 18.65 3.40
CA PRO A 98 -8.86 19.92 3.25
C PRO A 98 -9.68 21.03 3.93
N PRO A 99 -9.03 22.06 4.50
CA PRO A 99 -9.75 23.22 5.01
C PRO A 99 -10.60 23.84 3.90
N ALA A 100 -11.77 24.37 4.26
CA ALA A 100 -12.61 25.10 3.31
C ALA A 100 -11.80 26.22 2.65
N ALA A 101 -12.07 26.54 1.38
CA ALA A 101 -11.28 27.50 0.60
C ALA A 101 -11.13 28.89 1.26
N TYR A 102 -12.09 29.26 2.11
CA TYR A 102 -12.12 30.54 2.84
C TYR A 102 -11.71 30.42 4.31
N ALA A 103 -11.31 29.24 4.77
CA ALA A 103 -10.89 29.06 6.14
C ALA A 103 -9.53 29.77 6.38
N PRO A 104 -9.30 30.35 7.58
CA PRO A 104 -8.02 31.00 7.87
C PRO A 104 -6.86 30.00 7.68
N VAL A 105 -5.68 30.49 7.31
CA VAL A 105 -4.47 29.69 6.97
C VAL A 105 -4.08 28.66 8.06
N ARG A 106 -4.57 28.82 9.29
CA ARG A 106 -4.33 27.92 10.43
C ARG A 106 -5.49 26.98 10.77
N ALA A 107 -6.64 27.11 10.11
CA ALA A 107 -7.75 26.19 10.30
C ALA A 107 -7.33 24.79 9.84
N ARG A 108 -7.39 23.82 10.76
CA ARG A 108 -7.28 22.42 10.41
C ARG A 108 -8.64 21.98 9.86
N GLY A 109 -8.64 21.23 8.76
CA GLY A 109 -9.85 20.55 8.34
C GLY A 109 -10.28 19.51 9.39
N SER A 110 -11.53 19.06 9.28
CA SER A 110 -12.08 18.05 10.19
C SER A 110 -11.28 16.74 10.07
N ILE A 111 -10.66 16.33 11.18
CA ILE A 111 -9.96 15.04 11.27
C ILE A 111 -11.00 13.93 11.15
N LEU A 112 -10.83 13.08 10.15
CA LEU A 112 -11.67 11.91 9.92
C LEU A 112 -11.06 10.70 10.61
N TYR A 113 -9.76 10.47 10.39
CA TYR A 113 -9.06 9.31 10.91
C TYR A 113 -7.72 9.67 11.54
N HIS A 114 -7.38 8.90 12.56
CA HIS A 114 -6.04 8.79 13.10
C HIS A 114 -5.38 7.53 12.55
N VAL A 115 -4.15 7.64 12.07
CA VAL A 115 -3.37 6.53 11.55
C VAL A 115 -2.17 6.30 12.46
N TRP A 116 -2.03 5.07 12.93
CA TRP A 116 -0.91 4.62 13.71
C TRP A 116 -0.04 3.66 12.89
N ASN A 117 1.25 3.98 12.77
CA ASN A 117 2.23 3.12 12.12
C ASN A 117 3.12 2.50 13.21
N SER A 118 2.94 1.20 13.50
CA SER A 118 3.80 0.53 14.47
C SER A 118 5.16 0.17 13.83
N SER A 119 6.22 0.21 14.63
CA SER A 119 7.48 -0.47 14.29
C SER A 119 7.31 -1.99 14.38
N TRP A 120 8.19 -2.75 13.72
CA TRP A 120 8.25 -4.22 13.58
C TRP A 120 7.99 -5.02 14.87
N ARG A 121 6.75 -5.04 15.35
CA ARG A 121 6.33 -5.90 16.45
C ARG A 121 5.59 -7.06 15.83
N LEU A 122 6.13 -8.26 16.01
CA LEU A 122 5.50 -9.49 15.57
C LEU A 122 4.09 -9.57 16.14
N GLY A 123 3.10 -9.90 15.32
CA GLY A 123 1.70 -10.00 15.73
C GLY A 123 0.97 -8.66 15.92
N LYS A 124 1.61 -7.51 15.65
CA LYS A 124 0.93 -6.20 15.67
C LYS A 124 0.66 -5.66 14.27
N PRO A 125 -0.42 -4.90 14.10
CA PRO A 125 -0.69 -4.24 12.82
C PRO A 125 0.39 -3.21 12.52
N SER A 126 0.88 -3.24 11.29
CA SER A 126 1.86 -2.30 10.76
C SER A 126 1.24 -0.93 10.48
N VAL A 127 -0.03 -0.92 10.07
CA VAL A 127 -0.86 0.28 9.96
C VAL A 127 -2.19 -0.01 10.65
N LEU A 128 -2.65 0.91 11.49
CA LEU A 128 -3.97 0.87 12.11
C LEU A 128 -4.65 2.21 11.87
N ILE A 129 -5.88 2.18 11.36
CA ILE A 129 -6.71 3.37 11.14
C ILE A 129 -7.83 3.34 12.18
N SER A 130 -7.98 4.44 12.91
CA SER A 130 -9.00 4.64 13.93
C SER A 130 -9.77 5.93 13.68
N GLU A 131 -11.05 5.98 14.08
CA GLU A 131 -11.88 7.17 13.92
C GLU A 131 -11.40 8.33 14.81
N LYS A 132 -11.17 9.51 14.20
CA LYS A 132 -10.88 10.83 14.83
C LYS A 132 -9.66 10.92 15.75
N SER A 133 -9.31 9.89 16.51
CA SER A 133 -8.31 9.89 17.56
C SER A 133 -7.61 8.53 17.68
N LYS A 134 -6.47 8.52 18.40
CA LYS A 134 -5.67 7.32 18.65
C LYS A 134 -6.43 6.21 19.38
N HIS A 135 -7.35 6.59 20.26
CA HIS A 135 -8.18 5.67 21.05
C HIS A 135 -9.57 5.51 20.45
N GLY A 136 -9.78 6.02 19.24
CA GLY A 136 -11.02 5.85 18.50
C GLY A 136 -11.22 4.40 18.06
N LYS A 137 -12.46 4.11 17.67
CA LYS A 137 -12.85 2.82 17.12
C LYS A 137 -11.96 2.46 15.92
N PRO A 138 -11.32 1.28 15.90
CA PRO A 138 -10.52 0.85 14.76
C PRO A 138 -11.45 0.57 13.57
N VAL A 139 -11.08 1.05 12.38
CA VAL A 139 -11.87 0.86 11.15
C VAL A 139 -11.12 0.04 10.11
N ALA A 140 -9.79 0.03 10.18
CA ALA A 140 -8.97 -0.76 9.27
C ALA A 140 -7.61 -1.07 9.86
N SER A 141 -7.03 -2.18 9.40
CA SER A 141 -5.74 -2.67 9.86
C SER A 141 -4.95 -3.24 8.70
N MET A 142 -3.62 -3.18 8.78
CA MET A 142 -2.74 -3.84 7.82
C MET A 142 -1.56 -4.49 8.50
N ILE A 143 -1.30 -5.74 8.14
CA ILE A 143 -0.17 -6.55 8.60
C ILE A 143 0.76 -6.76 7.41
N LEU A 144 1.92 -6.11 7.48
CA LEU A 144 2.99 -6.32 6.50
C LEU A 144 3.73 -7.62 6.82
N ARG A 145 3.86 -8.52 5.84
CA ARG A 145 4.47 -9.83 6.00
C ARG A 145 5.68 -9.99 5.09
N TRP A 146 6.72 -10.62 5.62
CA TRP A 146 7.91 -10.95 4.82
C TRP A 146 7.68 -12.24 4.03
N GLY A 147 7.98 -12.23 2.73
CA GLY A 147 7.90 -13.41 1.87
C GLY A 147 6.49 -13.97 1.64
N ARG A 148 5.43 -13.27 2.08
CA ARG A 148 4.02 -13.65 1.89
C ARG A 148 3.23 -12.43 1.41
N ALA A 149 1.99 -12.65 0.97
CA ALA A 149 1.07 -11.54 0.68
C ALA A 149 0.85 -10.71 1.94
N ASP A 150 0.72 -9.39 1.83
CA ASP A 150 0.32 -8.58 2.97
C ASP A 150 -1.17 -8.80 3.25
N LEU A 151 -1.61 -8.57 4.49
CA LEU A 151 -3.02 -8.67 4.86
C LEU A 151 -3.55 -7.30 5.24
N PHE A 152 -4.74 -6.95 4.77
CA PHE A 152 -5.46 -5.78 5.24
C PHE A 152 -6.85 -6.18 5.68
N SER A 153 -7.43 -5.40 6.58
CA SER A 153 -8.83 -5.56 6.96
C SER A 153 -9.54 -4.23 7.05
N VAL A 154 -10.85 -4.30 6.83
CA VAL A 154 -11.80 -3.21 7.09
C VAL A 154 -12.93 -3.78 7.91
N GLY A 155 -13.38 -3.03 8.91
CA GLY A 155 -14.43 -3.44 9.82
C GLY A 155 -14.45 -2.54 11.04
N SER A 156 -15.62 -2.40 11.64
CA SER A 156 -15.84 -1.44 12.72
C SER A 156 -15.38 -2.00 14.09
N THR A 157 -15.39 -3.32 14.24
CA THR A 157 -14.89 -4.02 15.42
C THR A 157 -13.90 -5.10 15.00
N GLU A 158 -13.04 -5.56 15.91
CA GLU A 158 -12.09 -6.64 15.61
C GLU A 158 -12.78 -7.92 15.11
N SER A 159 -13.97 -8.23 15.63
CA SER A 159 -14.79 -9.37 15.20
C SER A 159 -15.43 -9.19 13.83
N GLU A 160 -15.62 -7.95 13.38
CA GLU A 160 -16.20 -7.62 12.07
C GLU A 160 -15.13 -7.37 11.00
N MET A 161 -13.84 -7.44 11.36
CA MET A 161 -12.75 -7.19 10.43
C MET A 161 -12.72 -8.25 9.34
N ARG A 162 -13.08 -7.84 8.13
CA ARG A 162 -12.92 -8.66 6.93
C ARG A 162 -11.48 -8.58 6.46
N TRP A 163 -10.75 -9.69 6.58
CA TRP A 163 -9.36 -9.78 6.13
C TRP A 163 -9.27 -10.18 4.65
N GLU A 164 -8.51 -9.40 3.89
CA GLU A 164 -8.21 -9.63 2.48
C GLU A 164 -6.70 -9.56 2.25
N SER A 165 -6.25 -10.08 1.10
CA SER A 165 -4.84 -10.16 0.75
C SER A 165 -4.42 -9.07 -0.24
N LEU A 166 -3.30 -8.42 0.05
CA LEU A 166 -2.60 -7.52 -0.86
C LEU A 166 -1.33 -8.21 -1.38
N HIS A 167 -1.35 -8.59 -2.65
CA HIS A 167 -0.29 -9.29 -3.34
C HIS A 167 0.68 -8.31 -3.98
N ARG A 168 1.97 -8.43 -3.64
CA ARG A 168 3.02 -7.74 -4.36
C ARG A 168 3.40 -8.52 -5.61
N THR A 169 3.01 -8.04 -6.79
CA THR A 169 3.24 -8.76 -8.05
C THR A 169 4.50 -8.34 -8.80
N SER A 170 5.18 -7.28 -8.36
CA SER A 170 6.56 -6.99 -8.78
C SER A 170 7.53 -7.24 -7.63
N VAL A 171 8.35 -8.28 -7.76
CA VAL A 171 9.31 -8.69 -6.73
C VAL A 171 10.47 -7.71 -6.62
N TRP A 172 11.02 -7.26 -7.76
CA TRP A 172 12.22 -6.44 -7.80
C TRP A 172 11.97 -4.94 -7.60
N THR A 173 11.02 -4.38 -8.36
CA THR A 173 10.77 -2.93 -8.32
C THR A 173 9.80 -2.54 -7.22
N HIS A 174 9.02 -3.51 -6.70
CA HIS A 174 7.93 -3.28 -5.77
C HIS A 174 7.01 -2.14 -6.23
N SER A 175 6.78 -2.07 -7.54
CA SER A 175 6.02 -1.00 -8.17
C SER A 175 4.56 -1.35 -8.40
N ARG A 176 4.15 -2.58 -8.06
CA ARG A 176 2.83 -3.13 -8.38
C ARG A 176 2.31 -4.00 -7.25
N PHE A 177 1.10 -3.69 -6.81
CA PHE A 177 0.40 -4.37 -5.73
C PHE A 177 -1.04 -4.61 -6.14
N GLU A 178 -1.56 -5.80 -5.90
CA GLU A 178 -2.88 -6.22 -6.37
C GLU A 178 -3.69 -6.77 -5.23
N PHE A 179 -4.98 -6.44 -5.18
CA PHE A 179 -5.90 -7.00 -4.21
C PHE A 179 -7.26 -7.19 -4.85
N GLU A 180 -8.10 -7.95 -4.17
CA GLU A 180 -9.49 -8.13 -4.53
C GLU A 180 -10.39 -7.57 -3.43
N TRP A 181 -11.53 -7.03 -3.84
CA TRP A 181 -12.54 -6.54 -2.92
C TRP A 181 -13.91 -6.95 -3.43
N ASP A 182 -14.75 -7.46 -2.54
CA ASP A 182 -16.12 -7.84 -2.87
C ASP A 182 -17.07 -6.78 -2.37
N PHE A 183 -17.72 -6.13 -3.32
CA PHE A 183 -18.75 -5.12 -3.06
C PHE A 183 -20.12 -5.76 -2.77
N GLY A 184 -20.23 -7.09 -2.82
CA GLY A 184 -21.48 -7.82 -2.79
C GLY A 184 -22.13 -7.89 -4.17
N LYS A 185 -23.05 -8.85 -4.33
CA LYS A 185 -23.67 -9.16 -5.64
C LYS A 185 -24.37 -7.94 -6.27
N GLU A 186 -25.00 -7.10 -5.46
CA GLU A 186 -25.78 -5.95 -5.91
C GLU A 186 -24.91 -4.78 -6.41
N ALA A 187 -23.70 -4.64 -5.88
CA ALA A 187 -22.76 -3.57 -6.26
C ALA A 187 -21.67 -4.05 -7.26
N GLY A 188 -21.90 -5.19 -7.91
CA GLY A 188 -21.03 -5.71 -8.97
C GLY A 188 -19.95 -6.70 -8.50
N GLY A 189 -20.15 -7.33 -7.34
CA GLY A 189 -19.42 -8.51 -6.89
C GLY A 189 -17.94 -8.30 -6.55
N ARG A 190 -17.18 -9.39 -6.65
CA ARG A 190 -15.74 -9.41 -6.40
C ARG A 190 -14.97 -8.86 -7.58
N ARG A 191 -14.19 -7.82 -7.34
CA ARG A 191 -13.40 -7.10 -8.34
C ARG A 191 -11.94 -7.05 -7.93
N ARG A 192 -11.06 -6.91 -8.91
CA ARG A 192 -9.61 -6.88 -8.71
C ARG A 192 -9.06 -5.50 -9.01
N PHE A 193 -8.11 -5.06 -8.20
CA PHE A 193 -7.53 -3.73 -8.26
C PHE A 193 -6.01 -3.80 -8.26
N VAL A 194 -5.38 -2.76 -8.81
CA VAL A 194 -3.93 -2.61 -8.82
C VAL A 194 -3.52 -1.22 -8.39
N TRP A 195 -2.65 -1.17 -7.38
CA TRP A 195 -1.82 -0.01 -7.08
C TRP A 195 -0.53 -0.06 -7.90
N ARG A 196 -0.22 1.03 -8.60
CA ARG A 196 1.04 1.23 -9.32
C ARG A 196 1.79 2.43 -8.75
N ARG A 197 3.10 2.29 -8.56
CA ARG A 197 3.99 3.43 -8.25
C ARG A 197 4.19 4.28 -9.50
N LEU A 198 3.98 5.60 -9.40
CA LEU A 198 4.14 6.55 -10.52
C LEU A 198 5.60 6.99 -10.69
N LEU A 199 6.29 7.30 -9.59
CA LEU A 199 7.70 7.70 -9.63
C LEU A 199 8.63 6.54 -9.27
N LYS A 200 9.67 6.34 -10.08
CA LYS A 200 10.64 5.23 -9.99
C LYS A 200 11.86 5.53 -9.13
N ASP A 201 11.86 6.58 -8.32
CA ASP A 201 13.01 6.78 -7.43
C ASP A 201 13.04 5.68 -6.34
N PRO A 202 14.09 4.84 -6.31
CA PRO A 202 14.23 3.80 -5.29
C PRO A 202 14.51 4.37 -3.90
N TRP A 203 14.93 5.63 -3.79
CA TRP A 203 15.30 6.30 -2.53
C TRP A 203 14.12 7.02 -1.86
N THR A 204 13.05 7.22 -2.63
CA THR A 204 11.82 7.82 -2.17
C THR A 204 11.11 6.90 -1.16
N ASP A 205 10.86 7.42 0.04
CA ASP A 205 10.19 6.73 1.15
C ASP A 205 8.66 6.83 1.12
N GLN A 206 8.11 7.77 0.33
CA GLN A 206 6.67 8.01 0.18
C GLN A 206 6.26 8.05 -1.30
N PRO A 207 6.25 6.92 -2.02
CA PRO A 207 6.01 6.95 -3.45
C PRO A 207 4.61 7.43 -3.80
N ASP A 208 4.49 8.19 -4.88
CA ASP A 208 3.19 8.43 -5.52
C ASP A 208 2.60 7.12 -6.02
N LEU A 209 1.30 6.91 -5.78
CA LEU A 209 0.56 5.72 -6.18
C LEU A 209 -0.67 6.09 -7.01
N GLU A 210 -1.00 5.25 -7.98
CA GLU A 210 -2.29 5.26 -8.67
C GLU A 210 -3.00 3.92 -8.52
N LEU A 211 -4.32 3.97 -8.33
CA LEU A 211 -5.19 2.80 -8.26
C LEU A 211 -6.02 2.69 -9.53
N ARG A 212 -6.09 1.49 -10.09
CA ARG A 212 -6.91 1.15 -11.26
C ARG A 212 -7.59 -0.19 -11.04
N GLU A 213 -8.74 -0.39 -11.69
CA GLU A 213 -9.36 -1.71 -11.78
C GLU A 213 -8.57 -2.62 -12.73
N LEU A 214 -8.53 -3.92 -12.42
CA LEU A 214 -8.01 -4.96 -13.30
C LEU A 214 -9.18 -5.79 -13.81
N PHE A 215 -9.32 -5.85 -15.13
CA PHE A 215 -10.28 -6.72 -15.77
C PHE A 215 -9.60 -8.02 -16.16
N GLU A 216 -10.25 -9.15 -15.88
CA GLU A 216 -9.73 -10.46 -16.27
C GLU A 216 -9.61 -10.52 -17.79
N SER A 217 -8.45 -10.99 -18.26
CA SER A 217 -8.35 -11.43 -19.63
C SER A 217 -9.03 -12.79 -19.72
N GLY A 218 -10.02 -12.95 -20.59
CA GLY A 218 -10.64 -14.25 -20.88
C GLY A 218 -9.67 -15.31 -21.42
N VAL A 219 -8.37 -14.97 -21.53
CA VAL A 219 -7.28 -15.87 -21.90
C VAL A 219 -6.64 -16.42 -20.61
N PRO A 220 -6.69 -17.74 -20.36
CA PRO A 220 -6.04 -18.38 -19.23
C PRO A 220 -4.53 -18.06 -19.19
N GLY A 221 -4.01 -17.75 -17.99
CA GLY A 221 -2.59 -17.45 -17.78
C GLY A 221 -2.15 -16.04 -18.21
N MET A 222 -2.99 -15.29 -18.93
CA MET A 222 -2.69 -13.90 -19.26
C MET A 222 -3.07 -12.99 -18.09
N ARG A 223 -2.20 -12.01 -17.80
CA ARG A 223 -2.43 -11.06 -16.71
C ARG A 223 -3.51 -10.08 -17.19
N GLY A 224 -4.56 -9.90 -16.40
CA GLY A 224 -5.68 -9.01 -16.74
C GLY A 224 -5.24 -7.60 -17.17
N TRP A 225 -6.03 -6.98 -18.04
CA TRP A 225 -5.76 -5.63 -18.53
C TRP A 225 -6.18 -4.57 -17.51
N MET A 226 -5.36 -3.52 -17.41
CA MET A 226 -5.64 -2.39 -16.51
C MET A 226 -6.71 -1.50 -17.11
N GLY A 227 -7.69 -1.13 -16.29
CA GLY A 227 -8.67 -0.11 -16.61
C GLY A 227 -8.00 1.22 -16.99
N LYS A 228 -8.58 1.89 -17.99
CA LYS A 228 -8.12 3.22 -18.42
C LYS A 228 -8.38 4.28 -17.34
N GLU A 229 -9.36 4.05 -16.49
CA GLU A 229 -9.78 4.99 -15.46
C GLU A 229 -8.94 4.88 -14.19
N VAL A 230 -8.57 6.02 -13.62
CA VAL A 230 -7.91 6.09 -12.31
C VAL A 230 -8.99 6.23 -11.24
N LEU A 231 -8.94 5.34 -10.26
CA LEU A 231 -9.90 5.27 -9.15
C LEU A 231 -9.41 6.06 -7.93
N ALA A 232 -8.11 6.05 -7.68
CA ALA A 232 -7.51 6.82 -6.61
C ALA A 232 -6.07 7.20 -6.92
N LEU A 233 -5.67 8.36 -6.41
CA LEU A 233 -4.29 8.81 -6.39
C LEU A 233 -3.87 9.04 -4.95
N TYR A 234 -2.67 8.57 -4.62
CA TYR A 234 -1.94 8.98 -3.45
C TYR A 234 -0.74 9.80 -3.92
N SER A 235 -0.62 11.01 -3.41
CA SER A 235 0.55 11.86 -3.65
C SER A 235 1.36 11.93 -2.37
N GLY A 236 2.58 11.37 -2.41
CA GLY A 236 3.54 11.49 -1.34
C GLY A 236 4.19 12.87 -1.38
N MET A 237 4.60 13.38 -0.21
CA MET A 237 5.23 14.69 -0.15
C MET A 237 6.71 14.55 0.22
N HIS A 238 7.57 14.86 -0.75
CA HIS A 238 9.00 14.58 -0.69
C HIS A 238 9.86 15.69 -0.07
N TRP A 239 9.28 16.86 0.29
CA TRP A 239 10.06 18.01 0.77
C TRP A 239 9.33 18.96 1.74
N HIS A 240 10.12 19.82 2.40
CA HIS A 240 9.93 20.73 3.54
C HIS A 240 8.60 21.50 3.73
N ARG A 241 7.44 20.84 3.82
CA ARG A 241 6.31 21.37 4.60
C ARG A 241 6.06 20.45 5.77
N TRP A 242 6.54 20.85 6.94
CA TRP A 242 6.74 20.00 8.12
C TRP A 242 5.43 19.39 8.66
N ARG A 243 4.27 19.86 8.18
CA ARG A 243 2.95 19.41 8.62
C ARG A 243 2.22 18.49 7.66
N ARG A 244 2.42 18.59 6.33
CA ARG A 244 1.72 17.74 5.35
C ARG A 244 2.65 16.60 4.94
N ARG A 245 2.12 15.39 4.85
CA ARG A 245 2.86 14.19 4.41
C ARG A 245 2.37 13.66 3.07
N GLY A 246 1.15 13.99 2.69
CA GLY A 246 0.63 13.61 1.40
C GLY A 246 -0.81 14.02 1.24
N GLY A 247 -1.46 13.43 0.26
CA GLY A 247 -2.90 13.56 0.08
C GLY A 247 -3.44 12.41 -0.75
N PHE A 248 -4.75 12.23 -0.64
CA PHE A 248 -5.50 11.35 -1.51
C PHE A 248 -6.46 12.15 -2.37
N VAL A 249 -6.64 11.68 -3.59
CA VAL A 249 -7.76 12.01 -4.45
C VAL A 249 -8.44 10.70 -4.80
N ILE A 250 -9.64 10.48 -4.28
CA ILE A 250 -10.39 9.24 -4.44
C ILE A 250 -11.63 9.54 -5.29
N ARG A 251 -11.82 8.78 -6.35
CA ARG A 251 -13.04 8.84 -7.15
C ARG A 251 -14.12 8.02 -6.45
N ARG A 252 -15.25 8.64 -6.14
CA ARG A 252 -16.43 7.95 -5.64
C ARG A 252 -17.13 7.27 -6.81
N VAL A 253 -16.89 5.98 -6.98
CA VAL A 253 -17.47 5.20 -8.10
C VAL A 253 -18.72 4.44 -7.69
N PHE A 254 -18.84 4.10 -6.40
CA PHE A 254 -19.86 3.15 -5.92
C PHE A 254 -20.85 3.74 -4.90
N ALA A 255 -20.69 4.99 -4.49
CA ALA A 255 -21.60 5.67 -3.57
C ALA A 255 -22.39 6.75 -4.33
N LYS A 256 -23.73 6.66 -4.33
CA LYS A 256 -24.60 7.78 -4.69
C LYS A 256 -24.69 8.70 -3.48
N LEU A 257 -24.13 9.90 -3.53
CA LEU A 257 -24.35 10.90 -2.50
C LEU A 257 -25.78 11.44 -2.59
N PRO A 258 -26.53 11.53 -1.49
CA PRO A 258 -27.69 12.41 -1.41
C PRO A 258 -27.20 13.88 -1.40
N ASP A 259 -27.89 14.72 -2.17
CA ASP A 259 -27.47 16.06 -2.61
C ASP A 259 -26.77 16.97 -1.57
N SER A 260 -25.71 17.65 -2.04
CA SER A 260 -25.15 18.95 -1.59
C SER A 260 -24.76 19.16 -0.11
N ARG A 261 -24.78 18.15 0.76
CA ARG A 261 -24.36 18.31 2.17
C ARG A 261 -22.83 18.20 2.34
N PRO A 262 -22.23 18.90 3.32
CA PRO A 262 -20.81 18.74 3.64
C PRO A 262 -20.52 17.30 4.06
N LEU A 263 -19.51 16.70 3.45
CA LEU A 263 -19.06 15.33 3.72
C LEU A 263 -18.72 15.16 5.21
N LYS A 264 -19.37 14.19 5.85
CA LYS A 264 -19.10 13.74 7.21
C LYS A 264 -18.35 12.41 7.20
N LEU A 265 -17.79 12.05 8.35
CA LEU A 265 -17.18 10.72 8.56
C LEU A 265 -18.14 9.59 8.22
N GLU A 266 -19.43 9.78 8.50
CA GLU A 266 -20.52 8.84 8.22
C GLU A 266 -20.75 8.62 6.70
N ASP A 267 -20.25 9.52 5.85
CA ASP A 267 -20.34 9.42 4.39
C ASP A 267 -19.14 8.68 3.77
N MET A 268 -18.25 8.11 4.59
CA MET A 268 -17.14 7.27 4.15
C MET A 268 -17.58 5.81 4.15
N GLY A 269 -17.56 5.17 2.98
CA GLY A 269 -17.84 3.75 2.87
C GLY A 269 -16.59 2.91 3.11
N ASP A 270 -16.79 1.60 3.21
CA ASP A 270 -15.71 0.62 3.35
C ASP A 270 -14.70 0.73 2.19
N TRP A 271 -15.17 1.05 0.98
CA TRP A 271 -14.31 1.20 -0.19
C TRP A 271 -13.24 2.27 -0.02
N GLU A 272 -13.61 3.46 0.45
CA GLU A 272 -12.63 4.52 0.69
C GLU A 272 -11.63 4.09 1.78
N VAL A 273 -12.10 3.38 2.81
CA VAL A 273 -11.25 2.85 3.88
C VAL A 273 -10.28 1.79 3.35
N VAL A 274 -10.70 0.91 2.44
CA VAL A 274 -9.84 -0.05 1.72
C VAL A 274 -8.74 0.66 0.96
N ILE A 275 -9.08 1.72 0.21
CA ILE A 275 -8.10 2.53 -0.53
C ILE A 275 -7.07 3.12 0.44
N LEU A 276 -7.54 3.72 1.53
CA LEU A 276 -6.67 4.35 2.52
C LEU A 276 -5.70 3.34 3.14
N VAL A 277 -6.21 2.20 3.64
CA VAL A 277 -5.39 1.22 4.36
C VAL A 277 -4.37 0.55 3.45
N THR A 278 -4.77 0.17 2.23
CA THR A 278 -3.87 -0.49 1.27
C THR A 278 -2.76 0.44 0.79
N ALA A 279 -3.08 1.69 0.46
CA ALA A 279 -2.08 2.68 0.06
C ALA A 279 -1.11 3.00 1.20
N LEU A 280 -1.63 3.25 2.42
CA LEU A 280 -0.80 3.54 3.58
C LEU A 280 0.12 2.36 3.94
N GLY A 281 -0.35 1.13 3.81
CA GLY A 281 0.48 -0.05 4.00
C GLY A 281 1.59 -0.17 2.96
N ILE A 282 1.32 0.13 1.69
CA ILE A 282 2.35 0.18 0.63
C ILE A 282 3.41 1.24 0.96
N VAL A 283 2.98 2.43 1.39
CA VAL A 283 3.87 3.52 1.79
C VAL A 283 4.71 3.13 3.00
N GLU A 284 4.10 2.52 4.02
CA GLU A 284 4.81 2.03 5.20
C GLU A 284 5.84 0.96 4.83
N ALA A 285 5.50 0.03 3.93
CA ALA A 285 6.43 -0.96 3.42
C ALA A 285 7.58 -0.33 2.61
N ALA A 286 7.32 0.73 1.86
CA ALA A 286 8.36 1.49 1.16
C ALA A 286 9.29 2.21 2.15
N ARG A 287 8.72 2.89 3.15
CA ARG A 287 9.46 3.58 4.22
C ARG A 287 10.38 2.63 5.00
N ARG A 288 9.87 1.47 5.40
CA ARG A 288 10.68 0.44 6.09
C ARG A 288 11.86 -0.03 5.25
N ARG A 289 11.65 -0.25 3.95
CA ARG A 289 12.72 -0.64 3.03
C ARG A 289 13.76 0.46 2.82
N ALA A 290 13.32 1.71 2.66
CA ALA A 290 14.23 2.85 2.57
C ALA A 290 15.09 2.99 3.84
N ASN A 291 14.49 2.83 5.02
CA ASN A 291 15.21 2.86 6.29
C ASN A 291 16.22 1.71 6.42
N ASN A 292 15.84 0.48 6.06
CA ASN A 292 16.76 -0.67 6.08
C ASN A 292 17.95 -0.44 5.13
N ARG A 293 17.74 0.13 3.94
CA ARG A 293 18.84 0.48 3.02
C ARG A 293 19.76 1.55 3.60
N ARG A 294 19.21 2.59 4.22
CA ARG A 294 20.01 3.63 4.88
C ARG A 294 20.88 3.07 6.01
N GLN A 295 20.34 2.12 6.78
CA GLN A 295 21.10 1.43 7.83
C GLN A 295 22.18 0.52 7.27
N ALA A 296 21.93 -0.19 6.17
CA ALA A 296 22.92 -1.06 5.53
C ALA A 296 24.09 -0.30 4.87
N VAL A 297 23.90 0.97 4.52
CA VAL A 297 24.94 1.81 3.90
C VAL A 297 25.82 2.51 4.94
N MET A 298 25.40 2.59 6.22
CA MET A 298 26.27 3.13 7.26
C MET A 298 27.35 2.11 7.66
N PRO A 299 28.64 2.49 7.67
CA PRO A 299 29.67 1.63 8.23
C PRO A 299 29.34 1.34 9.70
N PRO A 300 29.64 0.12 10.21
CA PRO A 300 29.40 -0.21 11.60
C PRO A 300 30.05 0.85 12.52
N PRO A 301 29.41 1.24 13.64
CA PRO A 301 29.93 2.26 14.56
C PRO A 301 31.38 2.02 14.99
N SER A 302 31.79 0.75 15.08
CA SER A 302 33.15 0.32 15.41
C SER A 302 34.23 0.74 14.40
N LEU A 303 33.85 1.13 13.18
CA LEU A 303 34.78 1.69 12.18
C LEU A 303 34.84 3.22 12.25
N ILE A 304 33.82 3.88 12.79
CA ILE A 304 33.80 5.34 12.96
C ILE A 304 34.70 5.75 14.13
N GLU A 305 34.73 4.96 15.20
CA GLU A 305 35.65 5.18 16.35
C GLU A 305 37.14 4.99 16.01
N LYS A 306 37.47 4.35 14.88
CA LYS A 306 38.86 4.20 14.42
C LYS A 306 39.30 5.31 13.46
N LEU A 307 38.38 6.21 13.09
CA LEU A 307 38.62 7.32 12.16
C LEU A 307 38.61 8.69 12.87
N ILE A 308 38.49 8.70 14.21
CA ILE A 308 38.64 9.85 15.09
C ILE A 308 39.85 9.58 15.99
#